data_AF-A0A7C4VSM8-F1
#
_entry.id   AF-A0A7C4VSM8-F1
#
_cell.length_a   1.000
_cell.length_b   1.000
_cell.length_c   1.000
_cell.angle_alpha   90.00
_cell.angle_beta   90.00
_cell.angle_gamma   90.00
#
_symmetry.space_group_name_H-M   'P 1'
#
loop_
_entity.id
_entity.type
_entity.pdbx_description
1 polymer ?
#
loop_
_entity_poly.entity_id
_entity_poly.type
_entity_poly.pdbx_seq_one_letter_code
_entity_poly.pdbx_strand_id
1 'polypeptide(L)'
;MTHPACPIAVIGIGCLFPGSHNVREFWNTIVNGIDCIGEVPQTHWSKADYFDADPKAPDHVYCTRGGFLPEIDFDPAAFGIPPANLDATDTSQLLGLVVARDALEDAGYLDRPFDRDRAAVILGVTGTQELTIPLASRMGHPHWRRALAEAGVDAETADAVIDRIAACYVRWQENSFPGLLGNVVAGRIANRLDLRGPNCVVDAACASSLAALNLALQELESGRSDLVLTGGVDTLNDIFMHMCFSQSGLLSKSGDIRPFSAEADGTLLGEGIGMVVLKRLADAERDGDRVYAVIRGLGASSDGKSQSIYAPRVEGQVQ
;
A
#
# COMPACT_ATOMS: atom_id res chain seq x y z
N MET A 1 -9.67 19.74 28.13
CA MET A 1 -8.58 20.73 28.06
C MET A 1 -7.94 20.54 26.69
N THR A 2 -8.06 21.52 25.80
CA THR A 2 -7.38 21.50 24.50
C THR A 2 -5.91 21.77 24.77
N HIS A 3 -5.06 20.74 24.63
CA HIS A 3 -3.62 20.97 24.56
C HIS A 3 -3.37 21.97 23.43
N PRO A 4 -2.55 23.03 23.64
CA PRO A 4 -2.15 23.88 22.53
C PRO A 4 -1.49 23.00 21.48
N ALA A 5 -2.01 23.03 20.24
CA ALA A 5 -1.55 22.18 19.16
C ALA A 5 -0.03 22.29 19.02
N CYS A 6 0.68 21.16 19.13
CA CYS A 6 2.13 21.16 18.96
C CYS A 6 2.39 21.15 17.45
N PRO A 7 2.95 22.22 16.85
CA PRO A 7 3.25 22.20 15.43
C PRO A 7 4.23 21.05 15.12
N ILE A 8 3.90 20.24 14.12
CA ILE A 8 4.73 19.09 13.71
C ILE A 8 5.39 19.42 12.38
N ALA A 9 6.72 19.26 12.32
CA ALA A 9 7.51 19.48 11.12
C ALA A 9 7.60 18.19 10.29
N VAL A 10 7.45 18.34 8.98
CA VAL A 10 7.84 17.32 7.99
C VAL A 10 9.30 17.56 7.64
N ILE A 11 10.17 16.61 7.98
CA ILE A 11 11.63 16.78 7.86
C ILE A 11 12.28 15.87 6.81
N GLY A 12 11.57 14.84 6.36
CA GLY A 12 12.00 13.97 5.27
C GLY A 12 10.80 13.40 4.53
N ILE A 13 11.00 13.11 3.25
CA ILE A 13 9.98 12.57 2.36
C ILE A 13 10.56 11.46 1.47
N GLY A 14 9.77 10.43 1.21
CA GLY A 14 10.10 9.35 0.29
C GLY A 14 8.85 8.86 -0.43
N CYS A 15 8.95 8.47 -1.70
CA CYS A 15 7.83 7.88 -2.41
C CYS A 15 8.22 7.00 -3.61
N LEU A 16 7.29 6.11 -3.95
CA LEU A 16 7.18 5.39 -5.21
C LEU A 16 5.74 5.55 -5.70
N PHE A 17 5.57 6.03 -6.94
CA PHE A 17 4.27 6.24 -7.56
C PHE A 17 4.33 5.87 -9.05
N PRO A 18 3.19 5.69 -9.73
CA PRO A 18 3.16 5.42 -11.16
C PRO A 18 3.99 6.45 -11.93
N GLY A 19 4.89 5.96 -12.78
CA GLY A 19 5.82 6.79 -13.55
C GLY A 19 6.94 7.47 -12.75
N SER A 20 7.20 7.08 -11.49
CA SER A 20 8.20 7.75 -10.64
C SER A 20 8.85 6.83 -9.61
N HIS A 21 10.18 6.76 -9.62
CA HIS A 21 10.97 5.90 -8.72
C HIS A 21 11.44 6.62 -7.45
N ASN A 22 11.18 7.92 -7.33
CA ASN A 22 11.59 8.73 -6.20
C ASN A 22 10.83 10.07 -6.20
N VAL A 23 11.03 10.84 -5.12
CA VAL A 23 10.40 12.16 -4.90
C VAL A 23 10.69 13.16 -6.01
N ARG A 24 11.91 13.17 -6.57
CA ARG A 24 12.29 14.13 -7.62
C ARG A 24 11.55 13.83 -8.93
N GLU A 25 11.49 12.56 -9.31
CA GLU A 25 10.72 12.13 -10.47
C GLU A 25 9.24 12.41 -10.28
N PHE A 26 8.68 12.12 -9.09
CA PHE A 26 7.28 12.39 -8.80
C PHE A 26 6.95 13.89 -8.89
N TRP A 27 7.83 14.75 -8.38
CA TRP A 27 7.67 16.19 -8.54
C TRP A 27 7.69 16.63 -10.01
N ASN A 28 8.58 16.05 -10.82
CA ASN A 28 8.63 16.33 -12.26
C ASN A 28 7.35 15.87 -12.96
N THR A 29 6.80 14.71 -12.60
CA THR A 29 5.52 14.20 -13.10
C THR A 29 4.38 15.18 -12.84
N ILE A 30 4.27 15.67 -11.60
CA ILE A 30 3.23 16.63 -11.19
C ILE A 30 3.39 17.97 -11.94
N VAL A 31 4.59 18.56 -11.91
CA VAL A 31 4.82 19.91 -12.47
C VAL A 31 4.60 19.94 -13.98
N ASN A 32 4.86 18.84 -14.68
CA ASN A 32 4.66 18.73 -16.12
C ASN A 32 3.27 18.18 -16.49
N GLY A 33 2.40 17.88 -15.52
CA GLY A 33 1.06 17.37 -15.78
C GLY A 33 1.04 16.05 -16.55
N ILE A 34 1.99 15.15 -16.23
CA ILE A 34 2.12 13.86 -16.91
C ILE A 34 1.03 12.91 -16.40
N ASP A 35 0.25 12.34 -17.33
CA ASP A 35 -0.68 11.25 -17.04
C ASP A 35 0.06 9.92 -16.96
N CYS A 36 0.01 9.27 -15.80
CA CYS A 36 0.65 7.98 -15.54
C CYS A 36 -0.34 6.81 -15.54
N ILE A 37 -1.58 7.01 -15.97
CA ILE A 37 -2.58 5.95 -16.11
C ILE A 37 -2.35 5.16 -17.39
N GLY A 38 -2.07 3.87 -17.23
CA GLY A 38 -1.78 2.94 -18.32
C GLY A 38 -2.75 1.76 -18.38
N GLU A 39 -2.59 0.91 -19.39
CA GLU A 39 -3.17 -0.44 -19.41
C GLU A 39 -2.49 -1.32 -18.36
N VAL A 40 -3.24 -2.30 -17.85
CA VAL A 40 -2.72 -3.30 -16.92
C VAL A 40 -1.47 -3.99 -17.50
N PRO A 41 -0.34 -4.01 -16.78
CA PRO A 41 0.84 -4.74 -17.21
C PRO A 41 0.63 -6.26 -17.20
N GLN A 42 1.35 -6.97 -18.08
CA GLN A 42 1.31 -8.44 -18.11
C GLN A 42 1.79 -9.10 -16.79
N THR A 43 2.53 -8.37 -15.97
CA THR A 43 3.01 -8.83 -14.65
C THR A 43 1.90 -8.89 -13.59
N HIS A 44 0.73 -8.28 -13.83
CA HIS A 44 -0.35 -8.21 -12.85
C HIS A 44 -1.45 -9.23 -13.16
N TRP A 45 -2.21 -9.00 -14.22
CA TRP A 45 -3.27 -9.91 -14.66
C TRP A 45 -3.56 -9.75 -16.15
N SER A 46 -4.13 -10.80 -16.75
CA SER A 46 -4.35 -10.88 -18.18
C SER A 46 -5.66 -10.22 -18.58
N LYS A 47 -5.58 -9.15 -19.36
CA LYS A 47 -6.74 -8.56 -20.04
C LYS A 47 -7.50 -9.59 -20.88
N ALA A 48 -6.80 -10.52 -21.53
CA ALA A 48 -7.43 -11.53 -22.38
C ALA A 48 -8.30 -12.51 -21.58
N ASP A 49 -7.98 -12.74 -20.31
CA ASP A 49 -8.68 -13.72 -19.47
C ASP A 49 -9.84 -13.10 -18.69
N TYR A 50 -9.78 -11.79 -18.40
CA TYR A 50 -10.68 -11.16 -17.44
C TYR A 50 -11.47 -9.96 -17.97
N PHE A 51 -11.18 -9.45 -19.16
CA PHE A 51 -11.91 -8.28 -19.69
C PHE A 51 -13.18 -8.69 -20.45
N ASP A 52 -14.29 -8.04 -20.10
CA ASP A 52 -15.51 -8.03 -20.92
C ASP A 52 -16.06 -6.60 -20.98
N ALA A 53 -16.54 -6.20 -22.16
CA ALA A 53 -17.12 -4.87 -22.35
C ALA A 53 -18.49 -4.72 -21.67
N ASP A 54 -19.21 -5.81 -21.37
CA ASP A 54 -20.43 -5.80 -20.57
C ASP A 54 -20.07 -5.73 -19.07
N PRO A 55 -20.40 -4.63 -18.36
CA PRO A 55 -20.15 -4.51 -16.92
C PRO A 55 -20.88 -5.54 -16.07
N LYS A 56 -21.83 -6.29 -16.64
CA LYS A 56 -22.59 -7.34 -15.96
C LYS A 56 -22.10 -8.75 -16.30
N ALA A 57 -21.07 -8.88 -17.15
CA ALA A 57 -20.47 -10.17 -17.44
C ALA A 57 -19.98 -10.79 -16.11
N PRO A 58 -20.40 -12.03 -15.79
CA PRO A 58 -19.96 -12.70 -14.58
C PRO A 58 -18.46 -12.93 -14.63
N ASP A 59 -17.78 -12.75 -13.50
CA ASP A 59 -16.36 -13.07 -13.33
C ASP A 59 -15.39 -12.27 -14.24
N HIS A 60 -15.85 -11.13 -14.80
CA HIS A 60 -15.05 -10.24 -15.64
C HIS A 60 -15.06 -8.79 -15.13
N VAL A 61 -14.07 -8.03 -15.59
CA VAL A 61 -13.90 -6.59 -15.35
C VAL A 61 -14.13 -5.82 -16.64
N TYR A 62 -14.74 -4.64 -16.52
CA TYR A 62 -15.00 -3.76 -17.68
C TYR A 62 -13.95 -2.65 -17.86
N CYS A 63 -12.96 -2.57 -16.96
CA CYS A 63 -11.89 -1.59 -17.02
C CYS A 63 -10.54 -2.26 -16.78
N THR A 64 -9.59 -1.95 -17.65
CA THR A 64 -8.23 -2.52 -17.69
C THR A 64 -7.15 -1.48 -17.47
N ARG A 65 -7.54 -0.26 -17.08
CA ARG A 65 -6.63 0.86 -16.85
C ARG A 65 -6.44 1.13 -15.36
N GLY A 66 -5.25 1.62 -15.02
CA GLY A 66 -4.88 1.95 -13.64
C GLY A 66 -3.50 2.61 -13.56
N GLY A 67 -3.13 3.00 -12.34
CA GLY A 67 -1.77 3.43 -12.02
C GLY A 67 -0.96 2.25 -11.47
N PHE A 68 0.17 1.95 -12.10
CA PHE A 68 1.03 0.84 -11.70
C PHE A 68 2.43 1.36 -11.39
N LEU A 69 3.05 0.83 -10.34
CA LEU A 69 4.43 1.15 -10.01
C LEU A 69 5.36 0.73 -11.16
N PRO A 70 6.41 1.52 -11.44
CA PRO A 70 7.44 1.07 -12.36
C PRO A 70 8.21 -0.12 -11.77
N GLU A 71 8.91 -0.85 -12.63
CA GLU A 71 9.80 -1.94 -12.19
C GLU A 71 10.90 -1.38 -11.28
N ILE A 72 11.04 -1.96 -10.08
CA ILE A 72 12.04 -1.54 -9.09
C ILE A 72 13.10 -2.62 -8.97
N ASP A 73 14.36 -2.25 -9.19
CA ASP A 73 15.51 -3.11 -8.88
C ASP A 73 15.72 -3.14 -7.37
N PHE A 74 15.18 -4.17 -6.73
CA PHE A 74 15.26 -4.36 -5.29
C PHE A 74 16.48 -5.20 -4.92
N ASP A 75 17.43 -4.61 -4.18
CA ASP A 75 18.58 -5.34 -3.62
C ASP A 75 18.19 -5.96 -2.25
N PRO A 76 17.93 -7.28 -2.19
CA PRO A 76 17.56 -7.93 -0.94
C PRO A 76 18.70 -7.95 0.09
N ALA A 77 19.96 -7.94 -0.37
CA ALA A 77 21.12 -8.01 0.51
C ALA A 77 21.29 -6.70 1.29
N ALA A 78 20.99 -5.55 0.67
CA ALA A 78 21.01 -4.25 1.33
C ALA A 78 20.05 -4.16 2.53
N PHE A 79 18.98 -4.96 2.54
CA PHE A 79 18.01 -5.03 3.64
C PHE A 79 18.14 -6.32 4.49
N GLY A 80 19.15 -7.14 4.23
CA GLY A 80 19.39 -8.41 4.92
C GLY A 80 18.27 -9.44 4.71
N ILE A 81 17.56 -9.39 3.59
CA ILE A 81 16.52 -10.34 3.21
C ILE A 81 17.19 -11.49 2.44
N PRO A 82 17.06 -12.76 2.91
CA PRO A 82 17.56 -13.89 2.15
C PRO A 82 16.82 -14.01 0.80
N PRO A 83 17.51 -14.27 -0.33
CA PRO A 83 16.86 -14.40 -1.64
C PRO A 83 15.72 -15.44 -1.67
N ALA A 84 15.85 -16.54 -0.91
CA ALA A 84 14.84 -17.59 -0.80
C ALA A 84 13.50 -17.11 -0.19
N ASN A 85 13.51 -15.96 0.50
CA ASN A 85 12.31 -15.41 1.15
C ASN A 85 11.59 -14.37 0.28
N LEU A 86 12.16 -13.95 -0.86
CA LEU A 86 11.60 -12.87 -1.68
C LEU A 86 10.20 -13.21 -2.19
N ASP A 87 10.06 -14.35 -2.84
CA ASP A 87 8.78 -14.78 -3.41
C ASP A 87 7.67 -14.95 -2.35
N ALA A 88 8.04 -15.13 -1.07
CA ALA A 88 7.10 -15.18 0.04
C ALA A 88 7.21 -13.96 0.97
N THR A 89 7.55 -12.80 0.42
CA THR A 89 7.47 -11.51 1.10
C THR A 89 6.68 -10.55 0.21
N ASP A 90 5.61 -9.97 0.75
CA ASP A 90 4.73 -9.12 -0.04
C ASP A 90 5.45 -7.87 -0.58
N THR A 91 5.08 -7.45 -1.79
CA THR A 91 5.65 -6.30 -2.50
C THR A 91 5.58 -5.04 -1.63
N SER A 92 4.48 -4.83 -0.90
CA SER A 92 4.32 -3.70 0.02
C SER A 92 5.38 -3.68 1.14
N GLN A 93 5.80 -4.85 1.63
CA GLN A 93 6.84 -4.97 2.65
C GLN A 93 8.23 -4.70 2.08
N LEU A 94 8.50 -5.12 0.85
CA LEU A 94 9.78 -4.92 0.17
C LEU A 94 9.96 -3.45 -0.24
N LEU A 95 9.00 -2.91 -0.98
CA LEU A 95 9.08 -1.53 -1.47
C LEU A 95 8.84 -0.51 -0.35
N GLY A 96 8.07 -0.86 0.67
CA GLY A 96 7.95 -0.06 1.89
C GLY A 96 9.28 0.16 2.60
N LEU A 97 10.19 -0.84 2.61
CA LEU A 97 11.55 -0.69 3.15
C LEU A 97 12.40 0.32 2.36
N VAL A 98 12.30 0.29 1.02
CA VAL A 98 13.01 1.23 0.15
C VAL A 98 12.56 2.65 0.48
N VAL A 99 11.25 2.90 0.46
CA VAL A 99 10.69 4.24 0.71
C VAL A 99 10.96 4.73 2.13
N ALA A 100 10.90 3.84 3.14
CA ALA A 100 11.23 4.19 4.52
C ALA A 100 12.69 4.62 4.68
N ARG A 101 13.62 3.89 4.05
CA ARG A 101 15.05 4.22 4.04
C ARG A 101 15.27 5.56 3.35
N ASP A 102 14.71 5.76 2.17
CA ASP A 102 14.87 6.98 1.39
C ASP A 102 14.30 8.20 2.13
N ALA A 103 13.16 8.07 2.83
CA ALA A 103 12.60 9.13 3.64
C ALA A 103 13.47 9.50 4.86
N LEU A 104 14.10 8.50 5.50
CA LEU A 104 15.06 8.73 6.60
C LEU A 104 16.39 9.30 6.10
N GLU A 105 16.84 8.90 4.91
CA GLU A 105 18.00 9.47 4.24
C GLU A 105 17.77 10.94 3.92
N ASP A 106 16.61 11.26 3.33
CA ASP A 106 16.20 12.63 3.02
C ASP A 106 16.08 13.51 4.29
N ALA A 107 15.70 12.91 5.43
CA ALA A 107 15.70 13.54 6.74
C ALA A 107 17.10 13.69 7.37
N GLY A 108 18.11 12.97 6.85
CA GLY A 108 19.48 12.90 7.40
C GLY A 108 19.67 11.92 8.56
N TYR A 109 18.69 11.06 8.86
CA TYR A 109 18.67 10.17 10.03
C TYR A 109 19.17 8.75 9.76
N LEU A 110 19.78 8.49 8.59
CA LEU A 110 20.57 7.26 8.40
C LEU A 110 21.94 7.36 9.08
N ASP A 111 22.61 8.51 8.95
CA ASP A 111 23.96 8.73 9.47
C ASP A 111 23.99 9.49 10.80
N ARG A 112 22.99 10.36 11.02
CA ARG A 112 22.92 11.21 12.20
C ARG A 112 22.51 10.40 13.43
N PRO A 113 23.18 10.55 14.60
CA PRO A 113 22.71 9.95 15.85
C PRO A 113 21.36 10.50 16.29
N PHE A 114 20.46 9.62 16.70
CA PHE A 114 19.16 9.94 17.30
C PHE A 114 18.72 8.83 18.26
N ASP A 115 17.74 9.12 19.11
CA ASP A 115 17.19 8.13 20.03
C ASP A 115 16.29 7.14 19.28
N ARG A 116 16.83 5.96 19.01
CA ARG A 116 16.13 4.88 18.31
C ARG A 116 14.99 4.30 19.13
N ASP A 117 15.06 4.35 20.46
CA ASP A 117 13.99 3.87 21.36
C ASP A 117 12.76 4.79 21.34
N ARG A 118 12.93 6.01 20.82
CA ARG A 118 11.89 7.03 20.66
C ARG A 118 11.55 7.29 19.19
N ALA A 119 11.80 6.30 18.31
CA ALA A 119 11.50 6.37 16.88
C ALA A 119 10.41 5.37 16.48
N ALA A 120 9.22 5.87 16.16
CA ALA A 120 8.04 5.06 15.85
C ALA A 120 7.80 4.91 14.34
N VAL A 121 7.05 3.86 13.96
CA VAL A 121 6.63 3.58 12.58
C VAL A 121 5.12 3.34 12.54
N ILE A 122 4.35 4.28 12.00
CA ILE A 122 2.89 4.20 11.98
C ILE A 122 2.42 4.36 10.53
N LEU A 123 1.91 3.30 9.91
CA LEU A 123 1.61 3.30 8.47
C LEU A 123 0.14 3.03 8.18
N GLY A 124 -0.39 3.67 7.15
CA GLY A 124 -1.62 3.25 6.50
C GLY A 124 -1.32 2.11 5.55
N VAL A 125 -1.94 0.95 5.74
CA VAL A 125 -1.73 -0.23 4.87
C VAL A 125 -3.08 -0.87 4.60
N THR A 126 -3.34 -1.19 3.33
CA THR A 126 -4.59 -1.84 2.90
C THR A 126 -4.77 -3.18 3.62
N GLY A 127 -6.00 -3.50 4.05
CA GLY A 127 -6.28 -4.68 4.87
C GLY A 127 -5.94 -6.03 4.21
N THR A 128 -6.08 -6.14 2.89
CA THR A 128 -5.65 -7.32 2.13
C THR A 128 -4.25 -7.07 1.56
N GLN A 129 -3.42 -8.12 1.54
CA GLN A 129 -2.07 -8.10 0.97
C GLN A 129 -2.01 -9.03 -0.23
N GLU A 130 -1.15 -8.72 -1.20
CA GLU A 130 -1.02 -9.40 -2.50
C GLU A 130 -0.82 -10.92 -2.34
N LEU A 131 0.02 -11.34 -1.39
CA LEU A 131 0.29 -12.77 -1.16
C LEU A 131 -0.89 -13.58 -0.63
N THR A 132 -1.94 -12.93 -0.13
CA THR A 132 -3.10 -13.61 0.46
C THR A 132 -3.80 -14.51 -0.57
N ILE A 133 -4.05 -13.98 -1.77
CA ILE A 133 -4.82 -14.67 -2.82
C ILE A 133 -4.04 -15.86 -3.43
N PRO A 134 -2.76 -15.72 -3.85
CA PRO A 134 -1.96 -16.83 -4.34
C PRO A 134 -1.83 -17.98 -3.33
N LEU A 135 -1.56 -17.66 -2.07
CA LEU A 135 -1.39 -18.66 -1.03
C LEU A 135 -2.71 -19.40 -0.70
N ALA A 136 -3.83 -18.67 -0.64
CA ALA A 136 -5.15 -19.26 -0.47
C ALA A 136 -5.54 -20.15 -1.67
N SER A 137 -5.21 -19.74 -2.89
CA SER A 137 -5.49 -20.50 -4.12
C SER A 137 -4.88 -21.91 -4.06
N ARG A 138 -3.66 -22.03 -3.53
CA ARG A 138 -2.99 -23.33 -3.34
C ARG A 138 -3.69 -24.26 -2.35
N MET A 139 -4.51 -23.73 -1.44
CA MET A 139 -5.29 -24.55 -0.50
C MET A 139 -6.48 -25.24 -1.18
N GLY A 140 -6.83 -24.84 -2.41
CA GLY A 140 -7.88 -25.46 -3.23
C GLY A 140 -7.53 -26.84 -3.77
N HIS A 141 -6.25 -27.24 -3.78
CA HIS A 141 -5.80 -28.48 -4.44
C HIS A 141 -6.59 -29.75 -4.06
N PRO A 142 -6.96 -29.99 -2.78
CA PRO A 142 -7.76 -31.16 -2.43
C PRO A 142 -9.16 -31.16 -3.07
N HIS A 143 -9.76 -29.98 -3.29
CA HIS A 143 -11.06 -29.85 -3.94
C HIS A 143 -10.94 -30.19 -5.43
N TRP A 144 -9.93 -29.65 -6.10
CA TRP A 144 -9.68 -29.92 -7.52
C TRP A 144 -9.34 -31.38 -7.78
N ARG A 145 -8.52 -32.00 -6.93
CA ARG A 145 -8.20 -33.43 -7.04
C ARG A 145 -9.44 -34.31 -6.96
N ARG A 146 -10.36 -34.02 -6.03
CA ARG A 146 -11.63 -34.73 -5.93
C ARG A 146 -12.50 -34.52 -7.17
N ALA A 147 -12.65 -33.28 -7.63
CA ALA A 147 -13.44 -32.97 -8.83
C ALA A 147 -12.89 -33.66 -10.09
N LEU A 148 -11.56 -33.69 -10.27
CA LEU A 148 -10.90 -34.39 -11.38
C LEU A 148 -11.15 -35.91 -11.32
N ALA A 149 -11.04 -36.51 -10.12
CA ALA A 149 -11.32 -37.93 -9.93
C ALA A 149 -12.79 -38.26 -10.20
N GLU A 150 -13.73 -37.43 -9.73
CA GLU A 150 -15.18 -37.57 -10.01
C GLU A 150 -15.50 -37.43 -11.50
N ALA A 151 -14.73 -36.62 -12.24
CA ALA A 151 -14.81 -36.50 -13.68
C ALA A 151 -14.13 -37.65 -14.46
N GLY A 152 -13.53 -38.63 -13.75
CA GLY A 152 -12.87 -39.78 -14.36
C GLY A 152 -11.45 -39.53 -14.87
N VAL A 153 -10.81 -38.42 -14.46
CA VAL A 153 -9.40 -38.15 -14.77
C VAL A 153 -8.54 -39.06 -13.89
N ASP A 154 -7.57 -39.74 -14.51
CA ASP A 154 -6.64 -40.61 -13.78
C ASP A 154 -5.71 -39.80 -12.86
N ALA A 155 -5.14 -40.47 -11.85
CA ALA A 155 -4.36 -39.79 -10.81
C ALA A 155 -3.10 -39.11 -11.35
N GLU A 156 -2.42 -39.71 -12.35
CA GLU A 156 -1.19 -39.15 -12.93
C GLU A 156 -1.50 -37.85 -13.69
N THR A 157 -2.54 -37.87 -14.53
CA THR A 157 -3.00 -36.67 -15.22
C THR A 157 -3.50 -35.61 -14.24
N ALA A 158 -4.26 -36.00 -13.21
CA ALA A 158 -4.78 -35.06 -12.22
C ALA A 158 -3.66 -34.36 -11.44
N ASP A 159 -2.65 -35.11 -10.98
CA ASP A 159 -1.51 -34.53 -10.28
C ASP A 159 -0.68 -33.63 -11.21
N ALA A 160 -0.47 -34.02 -12.47
CA ALA A 160 0.22 -33.17 -13.45
C ALA A 160 -0.51 -31.84 -13.72
N VAL A 161 -1.85 -31.85 -13.77
CA VAL A 161 -2.66 -30.63 -13.92
C VAL A 161 -2.55 -29.76 -12.67
N ILE A 162 -2.69 -30.35 -11.48
CA ILE A 162 -2.58 -29.63 -10.20
C ILE A 162 -1.19 -29.02 -10.04
N ASP A 163 -0.13 -29.72 -10.41
CA ASP A 163 1.24 -29.21 -10.32
C ASP A 163 1.47 -28.03 -11.27
N ARG A 164 0.86 -28.03 -12.45
CA ARG A 164 0.89 -26.87 -13.37
C ARG A 164 0.16 -25.66 -12.78
N ILE A 165 -1.03 -25.86 -12.22
CA ILE A 165 -1.78 -24.78 -11.54
C ILE A 165 -0.97 -24.26 -10.35
N ALA A 166 -0.39 -25.17 -9.57
CA ALA A 166 0.44 -24.84 -8.43
C ALA A 166 1.67 -24.01 -8.83
N ALA A 167 2.30 -24.29 -9.97
CA ALA A 167 3.46 -23.54 -10.44
C ALA A 167 3.15 -22.06 -10.75
N CYS A 168 1.87 -21.70 -10.94
CA CYS A 168 1.44 -20.31 -11.12
C CYS A 168 1.39 -19.50 -9.82
N TYR A 169 1.54 -20.13 -8.65
CA TYR A 169 1.40 -19.48 -7.34
C TYR A 169 2.61 -19.72 -6.44
N VAL A 170 2.96 -18.70 -5.66
CA VAL A 170 3.98 -18.78 -4.61
C VAL A 170 3.75 -19.98 -3.71
N ARG A 171 4.80 -20.78 -3.50
CA ARG A 171 4.73 -21.97 -2.65
C ARG A 171 4.64 -21.57 -1.18
N TRP A 172 3.79 -22.26 -0.42
CA TRP A 172 3.80 -22.21 1.04
C TRP A 172 5.17 -22.60 1.60
N GLN A 173 5.74 -21.68 2.37
CA GLN A 173 7.00 -21.84 3.09
C GLN A 173 6.92 -21.15 4.45
N GLU A 174 7.94 -21.34 5.30
CA GLU A 174 7.96 -20.78 6.66
C GLU A 174 7.75 -19.27 6.68
N ASN A 175 8.36 -18.55 5.72
CA ASN A 175 8.24 -17.10 5.61
C ASN A 175 6.90 -16.63 4.97
N SER A 176 6.06 -17.52 4.44
CA SER A 176 4.78 -17.13 3.83
C SER A 176 3.84 -16.43 4.82
N PHE A 177 3.80 -16.89 6.06
CA PHE A 177 2.93 -16.27 7.07
C PHE A 177 3.36 -14.83 7.41
N PRO A 178 4.61 -14.54 7.84
CA PRO A 178 5.03 -13.15 8.03
C PRO A 178 5.00 -12.34 6.73
N GLY A 179 5.20 -13.00 5.58
CA GLY A 179 5.16 -12.38 4.26
C GLY A 179 3.80 -11.82 3.87
N LEU A 180 2.68 -12.44 4.26
CA LEU A 180 1.33 -12.01 3.86
C LEU A 180 0.65 -11.03 4.83
N LEU A 181 1.29 -10.69 5.95
CA LEU A 181 0.67 -9.90 7.02
C LEU A 181 0.91 -8.40 6.83
N GLY A 182 -0.17 -7.60 6.77
CA GLY A 182 -0.06 -6.15 6.59
C GLY A 182 0.67 -5.43 7.74
N ASN A 183 0.52 -5.89 8.98
CA ASN A 183 1.25 -5.30 10.12
C ASN A 183 2.77 -5.51 10.03
N VAL A 184 3.23 -6.51 9.27
CA VAL A 184 4.65 -6.77 9.07
C VAL A 184 5.29 -5.74 8.14
N VAL A 185 4.53 -4.93 7.38
CA VAL A 185 5.07 -3.76 6.65
C VAL A 185 5.78 -2.81 7.63
N ALA A 186 5.08 -2.32 8.65
CA ALA A 186 5.67 -1.46 9.67
C ALA A 186 6.71 -2.19 10.53
N GLY A 187 6.43 -3.45 10.92
CA GLY A 187 7.34 -4.24 11.75
C GLY A 187 8.67 -4.56 11.07
N ARG A 188 8.67 -4.83 9.76
CA ARG A 188 9.88 -5.10 8.99
C ARG A 188 10.71 -3.83 8.81
N ILE A 189 10.08 -2.68 8.57
CA ILE A 189 10.76 -1.37 8.54
C ILE A 189 11.44 -1.10 9.89
N ALA A 190 10.70 -1.22 10.99
CA ALA A 190 11.25 -1.02 12.33
C ALA A 190 12.43 -1.96 12.62
N ASN A 191 12.30 -3.24 12.25
CA ASN A 191 13.35 -4.24 12.44
C ASN A 191 14.61 -3.94 11.61
N ARG A 192 14.47 -3.57 10.33
CA ARG A 192 15.60 -3.41 9.41
C ARG A 192 16.30 -2.07 9.50
N LEU A 193 15.58 -1.02 9.89
CA LEU A 193 16.14 0.31 10.09
C LEU A 193 16.45 0.60 11.57
N ASP A 194 16.28 -0.40 12.44
CA ASP A 194 16.57 -0.33 13.88
C ASP A 194 15.84 0.83 14.58
N LEU A 195 14.53 0.90 14.36
CA LEU A 195 13.61 1.84 15.00
C LEU A 195 12.86 1.09 16.10
N ARG A 196 13.06 1.50 17.35
CA ARG A 196 12.67 0.73 18.54
C ARG A 196 11.49 1.33 19.30
N GLY A 197 10.90 2.41 18.78
CA GLY A 197 9.62 2.92 19.25
C GLY A 197 8.44 2.05 18.80
N PRO A 198 7.21 2.44 19.15
CA PRO A 198 6.00 1.75 18.72
C PRO A 198 5.93 1.60 17.20
N ASN A 199 5.50 0.44 16.71
CA ASN A 199 5.15 0.25 15.32
C ASN A 199 3.76 -0.37 15.17
N CYS A 200 2.99 0.14 14.20
CA CYS A 200 1.68 -0.41 13.88
C CYS A 200 1.25 -0.01 12.46
N VAL A 201 0.18 -0.66 12.00
CA VAL A 201 -0.54 -0.26 10.79
C VAL A 201 -1.98 0.08 11.13
N VAL A 202 -2.59 0.95 10.34
CA VAL A 202 -4.01 1.26 10.38
C VAL A 202 -4.64 1.06 9.01
N ASP A 203 -5.88 0.57 9.04
CA ASP A 203 -6.72 0.43 7.86
C ASP A 203 -8.00 1.25 8.07
N ALA A 204 -8.12 2.31 7.28
CA ALA A 204 -9.30 3.13 7.12
C ALA A 204 -9.61 3.31 5.61
N ALA A 205 -9.38 2.27 4.81
CA ALA A 205 -9.48 2.28 3.35
C ALA A 205 -8.72 3.49 2.74
N CYS A 206 -9.36 4.30 1.91
CA CYS A 206 -8.74 5.46 1.25
C CYS A 206 -8.18 6.52 2.22
N ALA A 207 -8.61 6.51 3.50
CA ALA A 207 -8.14 7.46 4.52
C ALA A 207 -6.96 6.94 5.35
N SER A 208 -6.47 5.72 5.09
CA SER A 208 -5.47 5.04 5.94
C SER A 208 -4.20 5.86 6.17
N SER A 209 -3.67 6.53 5.13
CA SER A 209 -2.45 7.35 5.26
C SER A 209 -2.66 8.58 6.16
N LEU A 210 -3.83 9.21 6.10
CA LEU A 210 -4.20 10.33 6.98
C LEU A 210 -4.56 9.86 8.39
N ALA A 211 -5.16 8.68 8.54
CA ALA A 211 -5.40 8.05 9.84
C ALA A 211 -4.07 7.70 10.55
N ALA A 212 -3.10 7.18 9.80
CA ALA A 212 -1.74 6.94 10.29
C ALA A 212 -1.08 8.25 10.71
N LEU A 213 -1.18 9.29 9.87
CA LEU A 213 -0.68 10.62 10.18
C LEU A 213 -1.30 11.17 11.48
N ASN A 214 -2.61 11.03 11.67
CA ASN A 214 -3.29 11.44 12.91
C ASN A 214 -2.67 10.80 14.16
N LEU A 215 -2.42 9.50 14.11
CA LEU A 215 -1.80 8.77 15.21
C LEU A 215 -0.34 9.16 15.42
N ALA A 216 0.40 9.45 14.34
CA ALA A 216 1.76 9.96 14.41
C ALA A 216 1.83 11.34 15.08
N LEU A 217 0.89 12.24 14.80
CA LEU A 217 0.79 13.53 15.49
C LEU A 217 0.55 13.31 17.00
N GLN A 218 -0.40 12.46 17.37
CA GLN A 218 -0.69 12.15 18.78
C GLN A 218 0.50 11.51 19.50
N GLU A 219 1.25 10.64 18.82
CA GLU A 219 2.44 9.99 19.36
C GLU A 219 3.55 11.03 19.66
N LEU A 220 3.80 11.96 18.74
CA LEU A 220 4.73 13.08 18.94
C LEU A 220 4.25 14.05 20.02
N GLU A 221 2.97 14.43 20.00
CA GLU A 221 2.38 15.37 20.97
C GLU A 221 2.42 14.82 22.40
N SER A 222 2.27 13.49 22.55
CA SER A 222 2.35 12.83 23.85
C SER A 222 3.77 12.80 24.44
N GLY A 223 4.80 13.09 23.64
CA GLY A 223 6.19 13.02 24.06
C GLY A 223 6.71 11.59 24.27
N ARG A 224 6.01 10.56 23.78
CA ARG A 224 6.46 9.16 23.83
C ARG A 224 7.53 8.85 22.78
N SER A 225 7.39 9.44 21.59
CA SER A 225 8.39 9.38 20.52
C SER A 225 8.88 10.79 20.16
N ASP A 226 10.09 10.88 19.62
CA ASP A 226 10.71 12.14 19.14
C ASP A 226 10.75 12.20 17.62
N LEU A 227 10.67 11.05 16.97
CA LEU A 227 10.64 10.88 15.52
C LEU A 227 9.57 9.86 15.17
N VAL A 228 8.75 10.15 14.16
CA VAL A 228 7.78 9.18 13.64
C VAL A 228 7.90 9.12 12.13
N LEU A 229 8.11 7.92 11.59
CA LEU A 229 7.93 7.63 10.18
C LEU A 229 6.46 7.24 9.96
N THR A 230 5.77 7.98 9.09
CA THR A 230 4.35 7.72 8.80
C THR A 230 4.05 7.88 7.32
N GLY A 231 2.97 7.27 6.83
CA GLY A 231 2.68 7.26 5.40
C GLY A 231 1.55 6.33 5.00
N GLY A 232 1.45 6.07 3.71
CA GLY A 232 0.57 5.06 3.11
C GLY A 232 1.35 4.09 2.22
N VAL A 233 0.97 2.82 2.24
CA VAL A 233 1.54 1.76 1.40
C VAL A 233 0.40 0.97 0.78
N ASP A 234 0.29 1.02 -0.54
CA ASP A 234 -0.65 0.22 -1.31
C ASP A 234 0.00 -0.28 -2.61
N THR A 235 0.09 -1.59 -2.75
CA THR A 235 0.60 -2.25 -3.97
C THR A 235 -0.40 -3.29 -4.47
N LEU A 236 -1.63 -3.28 -3.94
CA LEU A 236 -2.64 -4.28 -4.26
C LEU A 236 -3.48 -3.79 -5.44
N ASN A 237 -2.97 -3.98 -6.65
CA ASN A 237 -3.67 -3.69 -7.90
C ASN A 237 -3.89 -4.95 -8.75
N ASP A 238 -4.33 -6.02 -8.08
CA ASP A 238 -4.55 -7.33 -8.67
C ASP A 238 -5.96 -7.49 -9.28
N ILE A 239 -6.20 -8.65 -9.91
CA ILE A 239 -7.51 -8.95 -10.48
C ILE A 239 -8.62 -8.99 -9.43
N PHE A 240 -8.32 -9.38 -8.19
CA PHE A 240 -9.31 -9.42 -7.11
C PHE A 240 -9.83 -8.02 -6.79
N MET A 241 -8.95 -7.04 -6.63
CA MET A 241 -9.35 -5.65 -6.38
C MET A 241 -10.08 -5.04 -7.58
N HIS A 242 -9.61 -5.28 -8.80
CA HIS A 242 -10.32 -4.86 -10.02
C HIS A 242 -11.74 -5.46 -10.10
N MET A 243 -11.92 -6.72 -9.72
CA MET A 243 -13.23 -7.36 -9.63
C MET A 243 -14.12 -6.71 -8.57
N CYS A 244 -13.60 -6.48 -7.36
CA CYS A 244 -14.35 -5.81 -6.29
C CYS A 244 -14.89 -4.44 -6.73
N PHE A 245 -14.07 -3.63 -7.40
CA PHE A 245 -14.47 -2.31 -7.88
C PHE A 245 -15.37 -2.38 -9.12
N SER A 246 -15.13 -3.31 -10.05
CA SER A 246 -15.99 -3.51 -11.22
C SER A 246 -17.39 -3.93 -10.80
N GLN A 247 -17.52 -4.94 -9.93
CA GLN A 247 -18.83 -5.43 -9.49
C GLN A 247 -19.57 -4.43 -8.60
N SER A 248 -18.85 -3.51 -7.96
CA SER A 248 -19.44 -2.38 -7.24
C SER A 248 -19.79 -1.19 -8.14
N GLY A 249 -19.46 -1.23 -9.43
CA GLY A 249 -19.68 -0.14 -10.38
C GLY A 249 -18.84 1.11 -10.09
N LEU A 250 -17.70 0.96 -9.42
CA LEU A 250 -16.86 2.07 -8.98
C LEU A 250 -15.81 2.47 -10.04
N LEU A 251 -15.42 1.57 -10.94
CA LEU A 251 -14.44 1.88 -11.98
C LEU A 251 -15.04 2.79 -13.04
N SER A 252 -14.22 3.72 -13.56
CA SER A 252 -14.55 4.53 -14.73
C SER A 252 -14.81 3.64 -15.94
N LYS A 253 -15.91 3.92 -16.65
CA LYS A 253 -16.30 3.19 -17.87
C LYS A 253 -15.54 3.69 -19.09
N SER A 254 -15.22 4.97 -19.10
CA SER A 254 -14.37 5.59 -20.10
C SER A 254 -12.89 5.31 -19.89
N GLY A 255 -12.51 4.82 -18.71
CA GLY A 255 -11.14 4.44 -18.38
C GLY A 255 -10.24 5.60 -17.99
N ASP A 256 -10.81 6.75 -17.60
CA ASP A 256 -10.06 7.92 -17.13
C ASP A 256 -10.61 8.42 -15.79
N ILE A 257 -9.76 9.04 -14.98
CA ILE A 257 -10.18 9.75 -13.77
C ILE A 257 -10.35 11.23 -14.12
N ARG A 258 -11.56 11.78 -13.93
CA ARG A 258 -11.87 13.19 -14.24
C ARG A 258 -12.42 13.94 -13.03
N PRO A 259 -11.60 14.26 -12.01
CA PRO A 259 -12.07 14.94 -10.82
C PRO A 259 -12.78 16.25 -11.18
N PHE A 260 -13.98 16.46 -10.63
CA PHE A 260 -14.81 17.65 -10.81
C PHE A 260 -15.32 17.91 -12.24
N SER A 261 -15.08 17.00 -13.19
CA SER A 261 -15.65 17.11 -14.53
C SER A 261 -17.13 16.72 -14.55
N ALA A 262 -17.90 17.33 -15.46
CA ALA A 262 -19.27 16.88 -15.77
C ALA A 262 -19.31 15.48 -16.41
N GLU A 263 -18.17 15.03 -16.95
CA GLU A 263 -17.98 13.71 -17.57
C GLU A 263 -17.30 12.71 -16.61
N ALA A 264 -17.29 12.99 -15.30
CA ALA A 264 -16.79 12.06 -14.30
C ALA A 264 -17.72 10.84 -14.20
N ASP A 265 -17.18 9.63 -14.36
CA ASP A 265 -17.95 8.39 -14.47
C ASP A 265 -17.43 7.23 -13.60
N GLY A 266 -16.49 7.51 -12.69
CA GLY A 266 -15.92 6.54 -11.76
C GLY A 266 -14.48 6.90 -11.36
N THR A 267 -13.81 5.96 -10.69
CA THR A 267 -12.38 6.05 -10.33
C THR A 267 -11.58 4.99 -11.08
N LEU A 268 -10.26 5.01 -10.97
CA LEU A 268 -9.41 3.85 -11.28
C LEU A 268 -8.65 3.46 -10.03
N LEU A 269 -8.05 2.27 -10.07
CA LEU A 269 -7.12 1.80 -9.05
C LEU A 269 -5.71 2.27 -9.37
N GLY A 270 -4.92 2.49 -8.32
CA GLY A 270 -3.55 2.93 -8.43
C GLY A 270 -2.73 2.39 -7.28
N GLU A 271 -1.50 2.02 -7.58
CA GLU A 271 -0.50 1.65 -6.57
C GLU A 271 0.26 2.89 -6.11
N GLY A 272 0.82 2.85 -4.91
CA GLY A 272 1.60 3.94 -4.39
C GLY A 272 2.13 3.71 -2.98
N ILE A 273 3.33 4.21 -2.75
CA ILE A 273 3.97 4.22 -1.43
C ILE A 273 4.47 5.64 -1.20
N GLY A 274 4.02 6.26 -0.12
CA GLY A 274 4.46 7.60 0.27
C GLY A 274 4.67 7.66 1.77
N MET A 275 5.85 8.09 2.20
CA MET A 275 6.20 8.22 3.61
C MET A 275 6.84 9.58 3.90
N VAL A 276 6.63 10.04 5.13
CA VAL A 276 7.19 11.26 5.68
C VAL A 276 7.80 10.98 7.05
N VAL A 277 8.88 11.69 7.35
CA VAL A 277 9.51 11.68 8.67
C VAL A 277 9.08 12.93 9.41
N LEU A 278 8.56 12.75 10.62
CA LEU A 278 7.97 13.81 11.43
C LEU A 278 8.70 13.99 12.75
N LYS A 279 8.79 15.25 13.18
CA LYS A 279 9.20 15.64 14.53
C LYS A 279 8.35 16.80 15.03
N ARG A 280 8.31 17.03 16.34
CA ARG A 280 7.81 18.30 16.86
C ARG A 280 8.67 19.44 16.30
N LEU A 281 8.07 20.54 15.88
CA LEU A 281 8.78 21.64 15.23
C LEU A 281 9.94 22.17 16.07
N ALA A 282 9.74 22.32 17.39
CA ALA A 282 10.79 22.77 18.30
C ALA A 282 11.99 21.81 18.34
N ASP A 283 11.76 20.50 18.21
CA ASP A 283 12.84 19.51 18.15
C ASP A 283 13.55 19.54 16.80
N ALA A 284 12.79 19.73 15.72
CA ALA A 284 13.36 19.91 14.39
C ALA A 284 14.26 21.15 14.31
N GLU A 285 13.83 22.27 14.87
CA GLU A 285 14.60 23.51 14.95
C GLU A 285 15.84 23.36 15.84
N ARG A 286 15.69 22.76 17.03
CA ARG A 286 16.82 22.47 17.93
C ARG A 286 17.89 21.64 17.23
N ASP A 287 17.44 20.64 16.48
CA ASP A 287 18.33 19.69 15.82
C ASP A 287 18.79 20.23 14.45
N GLY A 288 18.30 21.37 13.99
CA GLY A 288 18.70 21.96 12.70
C GLY A 288 18.27 21.12 11.49
N ASP A 289 17.14 20.41 11.62
CA ASP A 289 16.57 19.63 10.52
C ASP A 289 16.03 20.56 9.43
N ARG A 290 16.10 20.09 8.18
CA ARG A 290 15.36 20.75 7.08
C ARG A 290 13.87 20.57 7.32
N VAL A 291 13.10 21.65 7.26
CA VAL A 291 11.64 21.62 7.41
C VAL A 291 10.99 21.90 6.05
N TYR A 292 10.34 20.89 5.47
CA TYR A 292 9.58 21.05 4.23
C TYR A 292 8.25 21.77 4.45
N ALA A 293 7.57 21.41 5.52
CA ALA A 293 6.25 21.93 5.86
C ALA A 293 6.00 21.77 7.37
N VAL A 294 5.02 22.52 7.87
CA VAL A 294 4.54 22.43 9.25
C VAL A 294 3.06 22.05 9.24
N ILE A 295 2.74 20.90 9.83
CA ILE A 295 1.37 20.44 10.05
C ILE A 295 0.81 21.21 11.25
N ARG A 296 -0.24 21.98 10.99
CA ARG A 296 -0.89 22.84 11.99
C ARG A 296 -2.05 22.16 12.70
N GLY A 297 -2.61 21.13 12.09
CA GLY A 297 -3.72 20.34 12.62
C GLY A 297 -4.18 19.32 11.60
N LEU A 298 -4.86 18.28 12.09
CA LEU A 298 -5.50 17.25 11.30
C LEU A 298 -6.83 16.90 11.97
N GLY A 299 -7.89 16.82 11.16
CA GLY A 299 -9.22 16.39 11.60
C GLY A 299 -9.52 14.99 11.09
N ALA A 300 -10.30 14.24 11.86
CA ALA A 300 -10.83 12.95 11.46
C ALA A 300 -12.27 12.84 11.94
N SER A 301 -13.14 12.33 11.08
CA SER A 301 -14.56 12.15 11.34
C SER A 301 -15.04 10.83 10.73
N SER A 302 -16.32 10.52 10.93
CA SER A 302 -17.00 9.42 10.24
C SER A 302 -18.37 9.90 9.80
N ASP A 303 -18.79 9.46 8.61
CA ASP A 303 -20.14 9.70 8.11
C ASP A 303 -21.22 9.09 9.03
N GLY A 304 -20.84 8.11 9.87
CA GLY A 304 -21.76 7.43 10.79
C GLY A 304 -22.88 6.72 10.03
N LYS A 305 -24.13 6.94 10.43
CA LYS A 305 -25.29 6.36 9.73
C LYS A 305 -25.56 7.11 8.41
N SER A 306 -25.33 6.44 7.28
CA SER A 306 -25.61 6.93 5.91
C SER A 306 -26.56 5.99 5.15
N GLN A 307 -26.88 6.31 3.90
CA GLN A 307 -27.77 5.51 3.03
C GLN A 307 -27.18 4.15 2.64
N SER A 308 -25.85 4.06 2.53
CA SER A 308 -25.11 2.82 2.32
C SER A 308 -23.73 2.94 2.96
N ILE A 309 -23.01 1.82 3.07
CA ILE A 309 -21.67 1.77 3.66
C ILE A 309 -20.62 2.59 2.86
N TYR A 310 -20.85 2.80 1.56
CA TYR A 310 -19.93 3.52 0.67
C TYR A 310 -20.44 4.89 0.22
N ALA A 311 -21.66 5.29 0.62
CA ALA A 311 -22.24 6.56 0.20
C ALA A 311 -21.66 7.72 1.04
N PRO A 312 -20.90 8.66 0.43
CA PRO A 312 -20.31 9.78 1.16
C PRO A 312 -21.38 10.72 1.69
N ARG A 313 -21.11 11.37 2.83
CA ARG A 313 -22.01 12.36 3.44
C ARG A 313 -21.35 13.73 3.62
N VAL A 314 -21.98 14.77 3.11
CA VAL A 314 -21.49 16.16 3.22
C VAL A 314 -21.30 16.56 4.68
N GLU A 315 -22.27 16.27 5.56
CA GLU A 315 -22.16 16.63 6.98
C GLU A 315 -21.04 15.86 7.70
N GLY A 316 -20.64 14.68 7.21
CA GLY A 316 -19.49 13.96 7.76
C GLY A 316 -18.16 14.59 7.34
N GLN A 317 -18.08 15.12 6.12
CA GLN A 317 -16.88 15.78 5.58
C GLN A 317 -16.60 17.16 6.22
N VAL A 318 -17.64 17.84 6.71
CA VAL A 318 -17.53 19.20 7.31
C VAL A 318 -17.18 19.18 8.81
N GLN A 319 -17.30 18.01 9.47
CA GLN A 319 -17.11 17.87 10.92
C GLN A 319 -15.66 17.99 11.40
#